data_AF-A0A7W7M0H9-F1
#
_entry.id   AF-A0A7W7M0H9-F1
#
_cell.length_a   1.000
_cell.length_b   1.000
_cell.length_c   1.000
_cell.angle_alpha   90.00
_cell.angle_beta   90.00
_cell.angle_gamma   90.00
#
_symmetry.space_group_name_H-M   'P 1'
#
loop_
_entity.id
_entity.type
_entity.pdbx_description
1 polymer ?
#
loop_
_entity_poly.entity_id
_entity_poly.type
_entity_poly.pdbx_seq_one_letter_code
_entity_poly.pdbx_strand_id
1 'polypeptide(L)' 'MVFETQDESEWHAHLRGLREGGERIDWTMTRIDTLCGRRLQPTTYRLSLFVPGPAYGRDGA' A
#
# COMPACT_ATOMS: atom_id res chain seq x y z
N MET A 1 6.73 1.01 2.14
CA MET A 1 6.10 0.18 1.09
C MET A 1 5.87 -1.19 1.70
N VAL A 2 4.66 -1.76 1.55
CA VAL A 2 4.25 -2.97 2.29
C VAL A 2 4.24 -4.21 1.38
N PHE A 3 3.77 -4.06 0.13
CA PHE A 3 3.69 -5.15 -0.83
C PHE A 3 3.76 -4.62 -2.26
N GLU A 4 4.37 -5.38 -3.17
CA GLU A 4 4.41 -5.09 -4.62
C GLU A 4 4.44 -6.37 -5.42
N THR A 5 3.69 -6.40 -6.53
CA THR A 5 3.75 -7.50 -7.50
C THR A 5 3.35 -7.02 -8.88
N GLN A 6 3.79 -7.73 -9.91
CA GLN A 6 3.28 -7.59 -11.28
C GLN A 6 2.25 -8.67 -11.64
N ASP A 7 2.05 -9.66 -10.74
CA ASP A 7 1.07 -10.71 -10.92
C ASP A 7 -0.29 -10.30 -10.33
N GLU A 8 -1.30 -10.22 -11.18
CA GLU A 8 -2.65 -9.80 -10.78
C GLU A 8 -3.32 -10.83 -9.84
N SER A 9 -3.05 -12.12 -10.02
CA SER A 9 -3.67 -13.16 -9.18
C SER A 9 -3.11 -13.14 -7.76
N GLU A 10 -1.79 -12.96 -7.62
CA GLU A 10 -1.10 -12.77 -6.35
C GLU A 10 -1.60 -11.49 -5.66
N TRP A 11 -1.78 -10.40 -6.42
CA TRP A 11 -2.34 -9.16 -5.91
C TRP A 11 -3.74 -9.36 -5.29
N HIS A 12 -4.63 -10.04 -6.01
CA HIS A 12 -5.98 -10.32 -5.51
C HIS A 12 -5.98 -11.26 -4.30
N ALA A 13 -5.15 -12.30 -4.32
CA ALA A 13 -5.01 -13.23 -3.20
C ALA A 13 -4.51 -12.52 -1.94
N HIS A 14 -3.51 -11.64 -2.09
CA HIS A 14 -2.96 -10.86 -0.99
C HIS A 14 -4.00 -9.90 -0.37
N LEU A 15 -4.69 -9.10 -1.19
CA LEU A 15 -5.76 -8.21 -0.71
C LEU A 15 -6.89 -8.96 -0.02
N ARG A 16 -7.25 -10.13 -0.55
CA ARG A 16 -8.27 -10.98 0.07
C ARG A 16 -7.81 -11.47 1.44
N GLY A 17 -6.58 -11.96 1.55
CA GLY A 17 -5.97 -12.39 2.80
C GLY A 17 -5.93 -11.27 3.85
N LEU A 18 -5.64 -10.02 3.47
CA LEU A 18 -5.63 -8.88 4.39
C LEU A 18 -7.04 -8.47 4.87
N ARG A 19 -8.08 -8.74 4.06
CA ARG A 19 -9.46 -8.43 4.42
C ARG A 19 -10.11 -9.51 5.28
N GLU A 20 -9.75 -10.77 5.01
CA GLU A 20 -10.31 -11.94 5.70
C GLU A 20 -9.48 -12.32 6.94
N GLY A 21 -8.17 -12.10 6.89
CA GLY A 21 -7.25 -12.30 8.01
C GLY A 21 -7.36 -11.17 9.02
N GLY A 22 -7.30 -11.50 10.31
CA GLY A 22 -7.36 -10.52 11.40
C GLY A 22 -6.16 -9.57 11.49
N GLU A 23 -5.33 -9.48 10.45
CA GLU A 23 -4.24 -8.52 10.37
C GLU A 23 -4.84 -7.11 10.23
N ARG A 24 -4.65 -6.32 11.28
CA ARG A 24 -5.34 -5.05 11.46
C ARG A 24 -4.60 -3.94 10.71
N ILE A 25 -4.64 -4.00 9.39
CA ILE A 25 -4.20 -2.89 8.55
C ILE A 25 -5.20 -1.75 8.70
N ASP A 26 -4.69 -0.55 9.00
CA ASP A 26 -5.47 0.66 8.95
C ASP A 26 -5.66 1.08 7.49
N TRP A 27 -6.83 0.75 6.93
CA TRP A 27 -7.21 1.09 5.57
C TRP A 27 -7.28 2.60 5.32
N THR A 28 -7.42 3.43 6.35
CA THR A 28 -7.43 4.90 6.20
C THR A 28 -6.02 5.45 5.95
N MET A 29 -5.00 4.75 6.44
CA MET A 29 -3.58 5.08 6.23
C MET A 29 -2.98 4.30 5.05
N THR A 30 -3.73 3.39 4.44
CA THR A 30 -3.23 2.49 3.39
C THR A 30 -3.66 2.97 2.01
N ARG A 31 -2.76 2.85 1.04
CA ARG A 31 -2.97 3.26 -0.33
C ARG A 31 -2.66 2.11 -1.29
N ILE A 32 -3.59 1.90 -2.22
CA ILE A 32 -3.46 0.95 -3.33
C ILE A 32 -3.12 1.75 -4.57
N ASP A 33 -2.01 1.42 -5.22
CA ASP A 33 -1.62 2.01 -6.50
C ASP A 33 -1.58 0.92 -7.58
N THR A 34 -2.11 1.25 -8.76
CA THR A 34 -1.93 0.47 -9.99
C THR A 34 -1.08 1.30 -10.94
N LEU A 35 0.18 0.94 -11.06
CA LEU A 35 1.17 1.66 -11.86
C LEU A 35 1.18 1.05 -13.28
N CYS A 36 0.19 1.43 -14.07
CA CYS A 36 0.14 1.09 -15.49
C CYS A 36 1.17 1.95 -16.22
N GLY A 37 2.33 1.37 -16.56
CA GLY A 37 3.34 2.09 -17.32
C GLY A 37 2.79 2.61 -18.65
N ARG A 38 3.20 3.82 -19.05
CA ARG A 38 2.90 4.32 -20.39
C ARG A 38 3.90 3.70 -21.38
N ARG A 39 3.47 2.64 -22.07
CA ARG A 39 4.20 1.82 -23.07
C ARG A 39 5.16 0.78 -22.47
N LEU A 40 5.02 -0.49 -22.92
CA LEU A 40 5.88 -1.68 -22.75
C LEU A 40 6.21 -2.16 -21.33
N GLN A 41 5.99 -1.35 -20.29
CA GLN A 41 6.25 -1.79 -18.92
C GLN A 41 5.04 -2.58 -18.37
N PRO A 42 5.29 -3.71 -17.68
CA PRO A 42 4.24 -4.47 -17.02
C PRO A 42 3.55 -3.63 -15.95
N THR A 43 2.25 -3.85 -15.78
CA THR A 43 1.47 -3.25 -14.70
C THR A 43 2.05 -3.70 -13.37
N THR A 44 2.30 -2.75 -12.48
CA THR A 44 2.75 -3.05 -11.10
C THR A 44 1.65 -2.66 -10.11
N TYR A 45 1.24 -3.61 -9.28
CA TYR A 45 0.29 -3.42 -8.18
C TYR A 45 1.06 -3.20 -6.89
N ARG A 46 0.69 -2.17 -6.13
CA ARG A 46 1.42 -1.80 -4.92
C ARG A 46 0.50 -1.45 -3.76
N LEU A 47 0.86 -1.94 -2.58
CA LEU A 47 0.28 -1.54 -1.30
C LEU A 47 1.29 -0.72 -0.50
N SER A 48 0.91 0.50 -0.12
CA SER A 48 1.74 1.41 0.66
C SER A 48 1.01 1.85 1.93
N LEU A 49 1.74 1.96 3.03
CA LEU A 49 1.25 2.54 4.28
C LEU A 49 1.81 3.96 4.43
N PHE A 50 0.93 4.91 4.70
CA PHE A 50 1.32 6.26 5.09
C PHE A 50 1.94 6.22 6.49
N VAL A 51 3.17 6.72 6.62
CA VAL A 51 3.85 6.87 7.91
C VAL A 51 3.91 8.35 8.21
N PRO A 52 3.16 8.86 9.20
CA PRO A 52 3.28 10.26 9.59
C PRO A 52 4.71 10.52 10.06
N GLY A 53 5.28 11.65 9.63
CA GLY A 53 6.59 12.08 10.10
C GLY A 53 6.60 12.29 11.62
N PRO A 54 7.79 12.29 12.25
CA PRO A 54 7.87 12.63 13.67
C PRO A 54 7.21 13.99 13.88
N ALA A 55 6.31 14.08 14.85
CA ALA A 55 5.74 15.34 15.29
C ALA A 55 6.88 16.17 15.90
N TYR A 56 7.59 16.92 15.07
CA TYR A 56 8.53 17.90 15.58
C TYR A 56 7.70 18.91 16.36
N GLY A 57 7.96 18.98 17.67
CA GLY A 57 7.06 19.54 18.66
C GLY A 57 6.52 20.91 18.26
N ARG A 58 5.19 21.04 18.32
CA ARG A 58 4.57 22.32 18.66
C ARG A 58 4.84 22.55 20.15
N ASP A 59 6.09 22.85 20.47
CA ASP A 59 6.52 23.37 21.76
C ASP A 59 7.64 24.38 21.45
N GLY A 60 7.24 25.63 21.21
CA GLY A 60 8.18 26.68 20.82
C GLY A 60 7.51 28.03 20.64
N ALA A 61 7.29 28.72 21.77
CA ALA A 61 6.99 30.14 21.98
C ALA A 61 5.58 30.66 21.62
#